data_AF-A0A1W2AM65-F1
#
_entry.id   AF-A0A1W2AM65-F1
#
_cell.length_a   1.000
_cell.length_b   1.000
_cell.length_c   1.000
_cell.angle_alpha   90.00
_cell.angle_beta   90.00
_cell.angle_gamma   90.00
#
_symmetry.space_group_name_H-M   'P 1'
#
loop_
_entity.id
_entity.type
_entity.pdbx_description
1 polymer ?
#
loop_
_entity_poly.entity_id
_entity_poly.type
_entity_poly.pdbx_seq_one_letter_code
_entity_poly.pdbx_strand_id
1 'polypeptide(L)'
;MCFELLTIGEMSHLYRGLKNNSDKKRIADFFELHPTVFTSWLHTLTYVRNICAHHSRLWNRDLAIEPELLIKPKGNWITTRYENNKRVFYFLCVLRYLLNRANPNNTMQTKIENLFLKYPTIPIKFLGIPSDGNGNLLNWKLEKIWQ
;
A
#
# COMPACT_ATOMS: atom_id res chain seq x y z
N MET A 1 0.44 28.30 -3.28
CA MET A 1 -0.08 26.99 -3.73
C MET A 1 1.08 26.23 -4.39
N CYS A 2 2.04 25.72 -3.60
CA CYS A 2 3.26 25.08 -4.14
C CYS A 2 3.13 23.55 -4.21
N PHE A 3 2.34 22.96 -3.31
CA PHE A 3 2.18 21.50 -3.21
C PHE A 3 1.49 20.85 -4.42
N GLU A 4 0.66 21.59 -5.15
CA GLU A 4 -0.01 21.08 -6.37
C GLU A 4 0.96 20.89 -7.55
N LEU A 5 2.14 21.52 -7.50
CA LEU A 5 3.19 21.40 -8.51
C LEU A 5 4.19 20.28 -8.18
N LEU A 6 4.19 19.79 -6.93
CA LEU A 6 5.13 18.76 -6.51
C LEU A 6 4.67 17.39 -6.97
N THR A 7 5.61 16.62 -7.51
CA THR A 7 5.46 15.19 -7.73
C THR A 7 5.38 14.45 -6.40
N ILE A 8 4.84 13.23 -6.43
CA ILE A 8 4.81 12.33 -5.25
C ILE A 8 6.23 12.07 -4.71
N GLY A 9 7.22 11.96 -5.61
CA GLY A 9 8.61 11.78 -5.21
C GLY A 9 9.15 12.98 -4.43
N GLU A 10 8.91 14.19 -4.92
CA GLU A 10 9.31 15.42 -4.22
C GLU A 10 8.61 15.56 -2.86
N MET A 11 7.32 15.20 -2.77
CA MET A 11 6.61 15.17 -1.49
C MET A 11 7.21 14.16 -0.51
N SER A 12 7.59 12.96 -0.98
CA SER A 12 8.29 11.95 -0.18
C SER A 12 9.65 12.48 0.33
N HIS A 13 10.42 13.14 -0.55
CA HIS A 13 11.69 13.76 -0.17
C HIS A 13 11.52 14.91 0.83
N LEU A 14 10.54 15.79 0.60
CA LEU A 14 10.23 16.90 1.49
C LEU A 14 9.87 16.41 2.90
N TYR A 15 8.96 15.42 3.00
CA TYR A 15 8.59 14.83 4.28
C TYR A 15 9.81 14.21 4.99
N ARG A 16 10.65 13.46 4.27
CA ARG A 16 11.88 12.88 4.82
C ARG A 16 12.84 13.97 5.31
N GLY A 17 12.92 15.10 4.60
CA GLY A 17 13.78 16.24 4.89
C GLY A 17 13.29 17.17 6.00
N LEU A 18 12.08 16.97 6.54
CA LEU A 18 11.59 17.79 7.67
C LEU A 18 12.55 17.67 8.86
N LYS A 19 13.06 18.82 9.30
CA LYS A 19 14.03 18.93 10.40
C LYS A 19 13.41 18.57 11.75
N ASN A 20 12.17 18.99 11.98
CA ASN A 20 11.48 18.78 13.25
C ASN A 20 10.76 17.43 13.26
N ASN A 21 11.09 16.59 14.23
CA ASN A 21 10.42 15.29 14.41
C ASN A 21 8.95 15.46 14.83
N SER A 22 8.58 16.57 15.48
CA SER A 22 7.20 16.89 15.82
C SER A 22 6.33 17.08 14.58
N ASP A 23 6.84 17.71 13.53
CA ASP A 23 6.11 17.88 12.27
C ASP A 23 5.91 16.54 11.55
N LYS A 24 6.97 15.71 11.49
CA LYS A 24 6.87 14.35 10.95
C LYS A 24 5.81 13.54 11.70
N LYS A 25 5.84 13.61 13.03
CA LYS A 25 4.86 12.95 13.90
C LYS A 25 3.44 13.43 13.64
N ARG A 26 3.21 14.74 13.61
CA ARG A 26 1.88 15.32 13.35
C ARG A 26 1.30 14.86 12.01
N ILE A 27 2.11 14.82 10.96
CA ILE A 27 1.67 14.37 9.63
C ILE A 27 1.39 12.86 9.63
N ALA A 28 2.28 12.05 10.21
CA ALA A 28 2.10 10.59 10.27
C ALA A 28 0.89 10.19 11.15
N ASP A 29 0.62 10.96 12.21
CA ASP A 29 -0.52 10.76 13.11
C ASP A 29 -1.87 10.93 12.40
N PHE A 30 -1.97 11.76 11.35
CA PHE A 30 -3.17 11.84 10.51
C PHE A 30 -3.51 10.48 9.86
N PHE A 31 -2.47 9.72 9.50
CA PHE A 31 -2.62 8.35 8.99
C PHE A 31 -2.62 7.30 10.10
N GLU A 32 -2.53 7.70 11.37
CA GLU A 32 -2.42 6.80 12.53
C GLU A 32 -1.14 5.94 12.50
N LEU A 33 -0.06 6.43 11.88
CA LEU A 33 1.18 5.70 11.68
C LEU A 33 2.33 6.28 12.50
N HIS A 34 3.30 5.43 12.83
CA HIS A 34 4.59 5.91 13.31
C HIS A 34 5.36 6.61 12.16
N PRO A 35 6.12 7.70 12.41
CA PRO A 35 6.83 8.44 11.37
C PRO A 35 7.75 7.60 10.48
N THR A 36 8.40 6.57 11.06
CA THR A 36 9.28 5.66 10.31
C THR A 36 8.50 4.83 9.29
N VAL A 37 7.36 4.25 9.71
CA VAL A 37 6.47 3.47 8.83
C VAL A 37 5.93 4.37 7.73
N PHE A 38 5.44 5.56 8.07
CA PHE A 38 4.92 6.49 7.07
C PHE A 38 6.00 6.95 6.07
N THR A 39 7.24 7.20 6.53
CA THR A 39 8.38 7.51 5.65
C THR A 39 8.64 6.37 4.66
N SER A 40 8.67 5.13 5.15
CA SER A 40 8.89 3.95 4.32
C SER A 40 7.79 3.80 3.27
N TRP A 41 6.53 3.95 3.67
CA TRP A 41 5.38 3.82 2.78
C TRP A 41 5.34 4.87 1.68
N LEU A 42 5.70 6.13 1.97
CA LEU A 42 5.83 7.19 0.95
C LEU A 42 6.92 6.88 -0.08
N HIS A 43 8.05 6.31 0.37
CA HIS A 43 9.12 5.88 -0.52
C HIS A 43 8.65 4.73 -1.41
N THR A 44 8.04 3.68 -0.84
CA THR A 44 7.46 2.58 -1.62
C THR A 44 6.41 3.06 -2.63
N LEU A 45 5.55 4.00 -2.25
CA LEU A 45 4.55 4.58 -3.15
C LEU A 45 5.22 5.27 -4.35
N THR A 46 6.26 6.06 -4.12
CA THR A 46 7.06 6.70 -5.18
C THR A 46 7.68 5.64 -6.10
N TYR A 47 8.25 4.59 -5.52
CA TYR A 47 8.85 3.48 -6.27
C TYR A 47 7.84 2.76 -7.17
N VAL A 48 6.69 2.33 -6.61
CA VAL A 48 5.66 1.63 -7.38
C VAL A 48 5.05 2.53 -8.45
N ARG A 49 4.83 3.81 -8.16
CA ARG A 49 4.37 4.79 -9.16
C ARG A 49 5.35 4.87 -10.33
N ASN A 50 6.66 4.88 -10.06
CA ASN A 50 7.68 4.93 -11.12
C ASN A 50 7.70 3.66 -11.96
N ILE A 51 7.54 2.47 -11.37
CA ILE A 51 7.35 1.22 -12.13
C ILE A 51 6.20 1.37 -13.12
N CYS A 52 5.05 1.86 -12.66
CA CYS A 52 3.87 2.07 -13.50
C CYS A 52 4.12 3.11 -14.61
N ALA A 53 4.78 4.23 -14.28
CA ALA A 53 5.10 5.29 -15.24
C ALA A 53 6.09 4.85 -16.32
N HIS A 54 6.98 3.92 -16.01
CA HIS A 54 7.89 3.30 -16.98
C HIS A 54 7.30 2.07 -17.67
N HIS A 55 5.97 1.86 -17.56
CA HIS A 55 5.25 0.72 -18.13
C HIS A 55 5.87 -0.65 -17.77
N SER A 56 6.57 -0.72 -16.64
CA SER A 56 7.22 -1.93 -16.18
C SER A 56 6.20 -2.86 -15.54
N ARG A 57 6.47 -4.17 -15.60
CA ARG A 57 5.62 -5.19 -14.99
C ARG A 57 5.60 -5.04 -13.46
N LEU A 58 4.41 -4.75 -12.92
CA LEU A 58 4.15 -4.77 -11.48
C LEU A 58 3.67 -6.14 -10.99
N TRP A 59 2.90 -6.87 -11.81
CA TRP A 59 2.38 -8.19 -11.44
C TRP A 59 3.47 -9.27 -11.31
N ASN A 60 3.37 -10.14 -10.29
CA ASN A 60 4.33 -11.22 -10.01
C ASN A 60 5.76 -10.73 -9.86
N ARG A 61 5.93 -9.69 -9.04
CA ARG A 61 7.21 -9.04 -8.77
C ARG A 61 7.42 -8.90 -7.27
N ASP A 62 8.67 -9.08 -6.86
CA ASP A 62 9.13 -8.63 -5.55
C ASP A 62 9.56 -7.17 -5.63
N LEU A 63 9.00 -6.35 -4.75
CA LEU A 63 9.33 -4.93 -4.66
C LEU A 63 10.77 -4.80 -4.14
N ALA A 64 11.63 -4.12 -4.88
CA ALA A 64 13.00 -3.85 -4.39
C ALA A 64 13.00 -2.84 -3.23
N ILE A 65 11.98 -1.97 -3.19
CA ILE A 65 11.71 -1.06 -2.08
C ILE A 65 10.43 -1.52 -1.42
N GLU A 66 10.59 -2.36 -0.39
CA GLU A 66 9.51 -2.97 0.35
C GLU A 66 8.94 -1.96 1.37
N PRO A 67 7.62 -1.84 1.51
CA PRO A 67 7.03 -1.07 2.59
C PRO A 67 7.33 -1.74 3.94
N GLU A 68 7.60 -0.91 4.95
CA GLU A 68 7.79 -1.36 6.33
C GLU A 68 6.54 -2.10 6.83
N LEU A 69 6.74 -3.17 7.61
CA LEU A 69 5.64 -3.88 8.24
C LEU A 69 4.94 -3.00 9.29
N LEU A 70 3.62 -2.88 9.19
CA LEU A 70 2.83 -2.24 10.24
C LEU A 70 2.61 -3.17 11.43
N ILE A 71 3.45 -3.00 12.44
CA ILE A 71 3.33 -3.69 13.72
C ILE A 71 2.31 -2.94 14.59
N LYS A 72 1.31 -3.63 15.14
CA LYS A 72 0.24 -3.07 15.99
C LYS A 72 -0.56 -1.95 15.30
N PRO A 73 -1.33 -2.28 14.26
CA PRO A 73 -2.19 -1.31 13.58
C PRO A 73 -3.23 -0.71 14.54
N LYS A 74 -3.46 0.61 14.46
CA LYS A 74 -4.49 1.29 15.24
C LYS A 74 -5.90 1.09 14.67
N GLY A 75 -6.02 0.94 13.35
CA GLY A 75 -7.29 0.71 12.66
C GLY A 75 -7.35 -0.63 11.92
N ASN A 76 -8.36 -0.78 11.05
CA ASN A 76 -8.55 -1.97 10.24
C ASN A 76 -7.29 -2.31 9.43
N TRP A 77 -6.83 -3.55 9.57
CA TRP A 77 -5.62 -4.05 8.95
C TRP A 77 -5.77 -5.52 8.58
N ILE A 78 -4.72 -6.07 7.94
CA ILE A 78 -4.61 -7.47 7.56
C ILE A 78 -4.09 -8.34 8.71
N THR A 79 -4.40 -9.63 8.64
CA THR A 79 -3.86 -10.67 9.51
C THR A 79 -2.45 -11.08 9.09
N THR A 80 -1.72 -11.73 10.00
CA THR A 80 -0.32 -12.16 9.80
C THR A 80 -0.11 -13.05 8.59
N ARG A 81 -1.16 -13.73 8.10
CA ARG A 81 -1.11 -14.58 6.90
C ARG A 81 -0.83 -13.78 5.63
N TYR A 82 -1.10 -12.48 5.62
CA TYR A 82 -0.96 -11.60 4.45
C TYR A 82 0.24 -10.64 4.58
N GLU A 83 1.10 -10.80 5.58
CA GLU A 83 2.22 -9.88 5.88
C GLU A 83 3.45 -10.05 4.95
N ASN A 84 3.28 -10.60 3.75
CA ASN A 84 4.37 -10.64 2.77
C ASN A 84 4.56 -9.26 2.11
N ASN A 85 5.32 -8.39 2.77
CA ASN A 85 5.58 -7.01 2.33
C ASN A 85 6.37 -6.90 1.02
N LYS A 86 7.05 -7.96 0.57
CA LYS A 86 7.73 -7.98 -0.73
C LYS A 86 6.76 -7.96 -1.90
N ARG A 87 5.54 -8.45 -1.69
CA ARG A 87 4.57 -8.68 -2.76
C ARG A 87 3.61 -7.52 -2.91
N VAL A 88 3.11 -7.35 -4.13
CA VAL A 88 2.22 -6.24 -4.52
C VAL A 88 0.94 -6.20 -3.68
N PHE A 89 0.43 -7.35 -3.24
CA PHE A 89 -0.79 -7.40 -2.43
C PHE A 89 -0.64 -6.63 -1.12
N TYR A 90 0.51 -6.74 -0.44
CA TYR A 90 0.77 -5.96 0.77
C TYR A 90 0.82 -4.46 0.45
N PHE A 91 1.46 -4.07 -0.67
CA PHE A 91 1.45 -2.68 -1.12
C PHE A 91 0.03 -2.18 -1.42
N LEU A 92 -0.86 -3.00 -1.99
CA LEU A 92 -2.27 -2.64 -2.18
C LEU A 92 -2.99 -2.41 -0.85
N CYS A 93 -2.65 -3.17 0.20
CA CYS A 93 -3.16 -2.94 1.55
C CYS A 93 -2.64 -1.63 2.13
N VAL A 94 -1.34 -1.33 1.98
CA VAL A 94 -0.74 -0.03 2.36
C VAL A 94 -1.45 1.13 1.65
N LEU A 95 -1.63 1.03 0.34
CA LEU A 95 -2.28 2.06 -0.46
C LEU A 95 -3.74 2.27 -0.04
N ARG A 96 -4.48 1.18 0.20
CA ARG A 96 -5.86 1.26 0.72
C ARG A 96 -5.91 1.91 2.09
N TYR A 97 -4.99 1.57 2.99
CA TYR A 97 -4.96 2.14 4.33
C TYR A 97 -4.74 3.66 4.29
N LEU A 98 -3.79 4.13 3.49
CA LEU A 98 -3.54 5.55 3.27
C LEU A 98 -4.77 6.24 2.65
N LEU A 99 -5.36 5.63 1.62
CA LEU A 99 -6.55 6.18 0.95
C LEU A 99 -7.76 6.26 1.87
N ASN A 100 -8.00 5.30 2.75
CA ASN A 100 -9.14 5.34 3.68
C ASN A 100 -9.05 6.52 4.66
N ARG A 101 -7.85 7.04 4.96
CA ARG A 101 -7.67 8.24 5.78
C ARG A 101 -7.71 9.52 4.95
N ALA A 102 -7.02 9.53 3.80
CA ALA A 102 -6.96 10.72 2.94
C ALA A 102 -8.26 10.99 2.16
N ASN A 103 -8.99 9.94 1.80
CA ASN A 103 -10.24 9.98 1.05
C ASN A 103 -11.14 8.79 1.46
N PRO A 104 -11.92 8.93 2.55
CA PRO A 104 -12.78 7.85 3.07
C PRO A 104 -13.80 7.31 2.05
N ASN A 105 -14.22 8.14 1.08
CA ASN A 105 -15.20 7.78 0.06
C ASN A 105 -14.56 7.21 -1.22
N ASN A 106 -13.31 6.73 -1.14
CA ASN A 106 -12.61 6.17 -2.29
C ASN A 106 -13.26 4.87 -2.78
N THR A 107 -13.13 4.57 -4.07
CA THR A 107 -13.69 3.38 -4.72
C THR A 107 -12.61 2.34 -5.08
N MET A 108 -11.49 2.33 -4.36
CA MET A 108 -10.34 1.47 -4.70
C MET A 108 -10.72 -0.01 -4.69
N GLN A 109 -11.50 -0.46 -3.72
CA GLN A 109 -11.96 -1.84 -3.63
C GLN A 109 -12.68 -2.28 -4.90
N THR A 110 -13.73 -1.55 -5.26
CA THR A 110 -14.56 -1.82 -6.43
C THR A 110 -13.71 -1.82 -7.71
N LYS A 111 -12.75 -0.89 -7.82
CA LYS A 111 -11.83 -0.85 -8.97
C LYS A 111 -10.93 -2.09 -9.06
N ILE A 112 -10.40 -2.56 -7.94
CA ILE A 112 -9.57 -3.78 -7.89
C ILE A 112 -10.41 -5.03 -8.21
N GLU A 113 -11.60 -5.13 -7.64
CA GLU A 113 -12.52 -6.24 -7.90
C GLU A 113 -12.94 -6.28 -9.37
N ASN A 114 -13.33 -5.14 -9.94
CA ASN A 114 -13.65 -5.02 -11.35
C ASN A 114 -12.45 -5.37 -12.25
N LEU A 115 -11.22 -5.02 -11.82
CA LEU A 115 -10.00 -5.37 -12.56
C LEU A 115 -9.79 -6.88 -12.60
N PHE A 116 -9.99 -7.57 -11.46
CA PHE A 116 -9.86 -9.03 -11.40
C PHE A 116 -10.97 -9.73 -12.19
N LEU A 117 -12.20 -9.22 -12.14
CA LEU A 117 -13.32 -9.74 -12.95
C LEU A 117 -13.09 -9.53 -14.45
N LYS A 118 -12.47 -8.41 -14.85
CA LYS A 118 -12.13 -8.12 -16.24
C LYS A 118 -11.07 -9.07 -16.81
N TYR A 119 -10.16 -9.57 -15.97
CA TYR A 119 -9.06 -10.44 -16.39
C TYR A 119 -9.04 -11.76 -15.60
N PRO A 120 -10.05 -12.63 -15.76
CA PRO A 120 -10.21 -13.84 -14.95
C PRO A 120 -9.11 -14.89 -15.20
N THR A 121 -8.45 -14.83 -16.34
CA THR A 121 -7.34 -15.73 -16.72
C THR A 121 -6.02 -15.36 -16.03
N ILE A 122 -5.94 -14.21 -15.37
CA ILE A 122 -4.73 -13.73 -14.71
C ILE A 122 -4.71 -14.21 -13.26
N PRO A 123 -3.81 -15.14 -12.88
CA PRO A 123 -3.78 -15.68 -11.53
C PRO A 123 -3.35 -14.63 -10.50
N ILE A 124 -4.31 -14.21 -9.67
CA ILE A 124 -4.10 -13.23 -8.59
C ILE A 124 -3.23 -13.77 -7.44
N LYS A 125 -3.03 -15.08 -7.33
CA LYS A 125 -2.12 -15.69 -6.34
C LYS A 125 -0.71 -15.08 -6.38
N PHE A 126 -0.24 -14.72 -7.58
CA PHE A 126 1.08 -14.13 -7.78
C PHE A 126 1.18 -12.67 -7.33
N LEU A 127 0.08 -12.05 -6.87
CA LEU A 127 0.14 -10.80 -6.13
C LEU A 127 0.68 -10.98 -4.71
N GLY A 128 0.86 -12.22 -4.24
CA GLY A 128 1.25 -12.53 -2.86
C GLY A 128 0.08 -12.84 -1.95
N ILE A 129 -1.08 -13.19 -2.52
CA ILE A 129 -2.23 -13.67 -1.75
C ILE A 129 -1.90 -15.11 -1.30
N PRO A 130 -1.92 -15.41 0.00
CA PRO A 130 -1.64 -16.74 0.54
C PRO A 130 -2.68 -17.77 0.09
N SER A 131 -2.24 -19.03 0.04
CA SER A 131 -3.10 -20.19 -0.16
C SER A 131 -3.28 -20.97 1.14
N ASP A 132 -4.36 -21.75 1.24
CA ASP A 132 -4.51 -22.78 2.25
C ASP A 132 -3.57 -23.97 2.00
N GLY A 133 -3.55 -24.94 2.93
CA GLY A 133 -2.74 -26.16 2.80
C GLY A 133 -3.11 -27.06 1.61
N ASN A 134 -4.27 -26.83 0.99
CA ASN A 134 -4.77 -27.56 -0.18
C ASN A 134 -4.52 -26.81 -1.50
N GLY A 135 -3.89 -25.63 -1.45
CA GLY A 135 -3.57 -24.80 -2.62
C GLY A 135 -4.68 -23.83 -3.04
N ASN A 136 -5.82 -23.78 -2.35
CA ASN A 136 -6.87 -22.80 -2.63
C ASN A 136 -6.47 -21.43 -2.10
N LEU A 137 -6.79 -20.36 -2.84
CA LEU A 137 -6.50 -19.00 -2.39
C LEU A 137 -7.34 -18.64 -1.17
N LEU A 138 -6.71 -18.03 -0.17
CA LEU A 138 -7.44 -17.44 0.94
C LEU A 138 -8.27 -16.25 0.45
N ASN A 139 -9.45 -16.08 1.03
CA ASN A 139 -10.34 -14.99 0.67
C ASN A 139 -9.89 -13.69 1.34
N TRP A 140 -9.08 -12.92 0.61
CA TRP A 140 -8.57 -11.64 1.04
C TRP A 140 -9.65 -10.59 1.32
N LYS A 141 -10.87 -10.74 0.77
CA LYS A 141 -11.98 -9.82 1.02
C LYS A 141 -12.50 -9.89 2.47
N LEU A 142 -12.20 -10.98 3.18
CA LEU A 142 -12.59 -11.13 4.59
C LEU A 142 -11.69 -10.35 5.54
N GLU A 143 -10.53 -9.89 5.10
CA GLU A 143 -9.62 -9.10 5.91
C GLU A 143 -10.24 -7.75 6.26
N LYS A 144 -10.08 -7.29 7.51
CA LYS A 144 -10.76 -6.08 8.03
C LYS A 144 -10.48 -4.83 7.21
N ILE A 145 -9.28 -4.72 6.64
CA ILE A 145 -8.96 -3.59 5.77
C ILE A 145 -9.85 -3.57 4.53
N TRP A 146 -10.26 -4.73 4.01
CA TRP A 146 -11.05 -4.92 2.79
C TRP A 146 -12.57 -4.97 3.00
N GLN A 147 -13.02 -4.91 4.25
CA GLN A 147 -14.41 -4.63 4.63
C GLN A 147 -14.67 -3.13 4.64
#